data_AF-A0A538GUS5-F1
#
_entry.id   AF-A0A538GUS5-F1
#
_cell.length_a   1.000
_cell.length_b   1.000
_cell.length_c   1.000
_cell.angle_alpha   90.00
_cell.angle_beta   90.00
_cell.angle_gamma   90.00
#
_symmetry.space_group_name_H-M   'P 1'
#
loop_
_entity.id
_entity.type
_entity.pdbx_description
1 polymer ?
#
loop_
_entity_poly.entity_id
_entity_poly.type
_entity_poly.pdbx_seq_one_letter_code
_entity_poly.pdbx_strand_id
1 'polypeptide(L)'
;MTPKRRHVHVLAALLAIGGAALLLSRADHEARAVELPAVAHDMAAAFAVPPAPDAQLPDDVVQAHDYLTRPGAALPNHTRRIAHGLGKNGVDIYVFPTTQGKVCEVVTESASMGGCVPAFRLAKGEVVWQVYSGETAPQTVTGLVSNRVAAVSVRVRDQLEPVAVVRNAFFWQAPTSDLTRGDIKGLVVRWHGGRTF
;
A
#
# COMPACT_ATOMS: atom_id res chain seq x y z
N MET A 1 42.26 26.22 -83.38
CA MET A 1 42.99 27.38 -82.82
C MET A 1 42.06 28.14 -81.89
N THR A 2 42.52 28.40 -80.68
CA THR A 2 41.85 29.06 -79.53
C THR A 2 41.41 30.51 -79.82
N PRO A 3 40.47 31.06 -79.02
CA PRO A 3 40.92 31.87 -77.90
C PRO A 3 40.24 31.58 -76.54
N LYS A 4 41.06 31.78 -75.51
CA LYS A 4 40.77 31.83 -74.06
C LYS A 4 40.20 33.20 -73.65
N ARG A 5 39.42 33.22 -72.56
CA ARG A 5 39.51 34.06 -71.32
C ARG A 5 38.10 34.37 -70.79
N ARG A 6 37.74 33.82 -69.62
CA ARG A 6 37.87 34.39 -68.26
C ARG A 6 37.07 35.69 -68.07
N HIS A 7 35.94 35.60 -67.37
CA HIS A 7 35.50 36.65 -66.46
C HIS A 7 35.00 36.06 -65.14
N VAL A 8 35.53 36.66 -64.08
CA VAL A 8 35.26 36.45 -62.66
C VAL A 8 34.15 37.43 -62.27
N HIS A 9 33.10 36.95 -61.62
CA HIS A 9 32.18 37.73 -60.78
C HIS A 9 31.95 36.87 -59.52
N VAL A 10 32.64 37.16 -58.41
CA VAL A 10 32.30 38.13 -57.35
C VAL A 10 30.93 37.86 -56.71
N LEU A 11 31.02 37.43 -55.44
CA LEU A 11 30.10 37.52 -54.30
C LEU A 11 28.64 37.95 -54.55
N ALA A 12 27.70 37.17 -54.01
CA ALA A 12 26.73 37.67 -53.03
C ALA A 12 26.08 36.51 -52.26
N ALA A 13 26.08 36.66 -50.93
CA ALA A 13 25.43 35.80 -49.96
C ALA A 13 23.90 35.83 -50.09
N LEU A 14 23.22 34.78 -49.61
CA LEU A 14 21.97 34.90 -48.84
C LEU A 14 21.72 33.62 -48.05
N LEU A 15 21.72 33.78 -46.72
CA LEU A 15 21.17 32.85 -45.74
C LEU A 15 19.66 32.71 -45.93
N ALA A 16 19.16 31.47 -45.91
CA ALA A 16 17.80 31.12 -45.49
C ALA A 16 17.83 29.65 -45.03
N ILE A 17 18.09 29.39 -43.75
CA ILE A 17 17.08 29.05 -42.74
C ILE A 17 16.04 28.06 -43.28
N GLY A 18 16.31 26.78 -43.05
CA GLY A 18 15.36 25.68 -43.24
C GLY A 18 15.53 24.70 -42.09
N GLY A 19 15.08 25.11 -40.91
CA GLY A 19 15.02 24.26 -39.72
C GLY A 19 13.92 23.21 -39.87
N ALA A 20 14.30 21.95 -39.71
CA ALA A 20 13.39 20.90 -39.28
C ALA A 20 14.13 20.12 -38.20
N ALA A 21 13.98 20.60 -36.98
CA ALA A 21 14.50 19.96 -35.79
C ALA A 21 13.82 18.60 -35.62
N LEU A 22 14.59 17.52 -35.75
CA LEU A 22 14.29 16.21 -35.19
C LEU A 22 14.39 16.33 -33.66
N LEU A 23 13.40 16.97 -33.05
CA LEU A 23 13.18 16.90 -31.61
C LEU A 23 12.50 15.56 -31.33
N LEU A 24 13.34 14.61 -30.95
CA LEU A 24 13.02 13.47 -30.10
C LEU A 24 12.03 13.93 -29.02
N SER A 25 10.74 13.67 -29.20
CA SER A 25 9.78 13.72 -28.11
C SER A 25 9.96 12.47 -27.24
N ARG A 26 11.10 12.35 -26.58
CA ARG A 26 11.10 11.75 -25.25
C ARG A 26 10.37 12.76 -24.37
N ALA A 27 9.05 12.63 -24.35
CA ALA A 27 8.27 13.12 -23.24
C ALA A 27 8.79 12.33 -22.04
N ASP A 28 9.81 12.86 -21.37
CA ASP A 28 10.15 12.53 -20.01
C ASP A 28 8.86 12.75 -19.22
N HIS A 29 8.06 11.69 -19.09
CA HIS A 29 7.15 11.54 -17.97
C HIS A 29 8.06 11.51 -16.76
N GLU A 30 8.47 12.68 -16.28
CA GLU A 30 8.99 12.83 -14.93
C GLU A 30 7.91 12.21 -14.04
N ALA A 31 8.19 11.00 -13.56
CA ALA A 31 7.35 10.29 -12.63
C ALA A 31 7.27 11.16 -11.38
N ARG A 32 6.25 12.02 -11.34
CA ARG A 32 6.02 12.93 -10.23
C ARG A 32 5.76 12.03 -9.04
N ALA A 33 6.67 12.05 -8.07
CA ALA A 33 6.54 11.25 -6.87
C ALA A 33 5.18 11.54 -6.25
N VAL A 34 4.30 10.53 -6.22
CA VAL A 34 2.98 10.66 -5.61
C VAL A 34 3.22 10.82 -4.11
N GLU A 35 2.73 11.92 -3.55
CA GLU A 35 2.81 12.17 -2.12
C GLU A 35 1.91 11.16 -1.38
N LEU A 36 2.51 10.40 -0.46
CA LEU A 36 1.77 9.44 0.35
C LEU A 36 0.95 10.18 1.41
N PRO A 37 -0.22 9.66 1.80
CA PRO A 37 -1.04 10.30 2.81
C PRO A 37 -0.39 10.25 4.20
N ALA A 38 -0.75 11.19 5.07
CA ALA A 38 -0.20 11.31 6.42
C ALA A 38 -0.22 9.99 7.22
N VAL A 39 -1.30 9.21 7.10
CA VAL A 39 -1.44 7.91 7.76
C VAL A 39 -0.40 6.87 7.29
N ALA A 40 0.11 6.98 6.06
CA ALA A 40 1.19 6.11 5.59
C ALA A 40 2.52 6.40 6.33
N HIS A 41 2.77 7.65 6.73
CA HIS A 41 3.91 8.00 7.56
C HIS A 41 3.79 7.46 8.99
N ASP A 42 2.56 7.32 9.50
CA ASP A 42 2.29 6.62 10.76
C ASP A 42 2.46 5.09 10.66
N MET A 43 2.78 4.56 9.46
CA MET A 43 3.04 3.14 9.19
C MET A 43 4.38 2.94 8.46
N ALA A 44 5.45 3.48 9.03
CA ALA A 44 6.75 3.58 8.37
C ALA A 44 7.30 2.20 7.97
N ALA A 45 7.10 1.16 8.77
CA ALA A 45 7.60 -0.19 8.45
C ALA A 45 6.81 -0.88 7.33
N ALA A 46 5.50 -0.59 7.20
CA ALA A 46 4.68 -1.02 6.07
C ALA A 46 5.13 -0.35 4.76
N PHE A 47 5.29 0.97 4.77
CA PHE A 47 5.59 1.75 3.56
C PHE A 47 7.08 1.77 3.19
N ALA A 48 7.96 1.26 4.05
CA ALA A 48 9.33 0.91 3.70
C ALA A 48 9.44 -0.35 2.80
N VAL A 49 8.36 -1.16 2.69
CA VAL A 49 8.31 -2.26 1.72
C VAL A 49 8.24 -1.66 0.31
N PRO A 50 8.90 -2.27 -0.70
CA PRO A 50 8.69 -1.89 -2.09
C PRO A 50 7.22 -2.09 -2.54
N PRO A 51 6.70 -1.28 -3.49
CA PRO A 51 5.43 -1.57 -4.11
C PRO A 51 5.38 -2.94 -4.77
N ALA A 52 4.25 -3.62 -4.63
CA ALA A 52 3.89 -4.68 -5.56
C ALA A 52 3.40 -4.02 -6.85
N PRO A 53 3.90 -4.41 -8.04
CA PRO A 53 3.36 -3.92 -9.30
C PRO A 53 1.88 -4.29 -9.43
N ASP A 54 1.05 -3.37 -9.92
CA ASP A 54 -0.40 -3.59 -10.02
C ASP A 54 -0.74 -4.84 -10.85
N ALA A 55 0.03 -5.10 -11.91
CA ALA A 55 -0.10 -6.28 -12.77
C ALA A 55 0.25 -7.62 -12.09
N GLN A 56 0.78 -7.59 -10.87
CA GLN A 56 1.16 -8.77 -10.09
C GLN A 56 0.31 -8.93 -8.82
N LEU A 57 -0.67 -8.06 -8.61
CA LEU A 57 -1.58 -8.18 -7.48
C LEU A 57 -2.50 -9.38 -7.70
N PRO A 58 -2.80 -10.17 -6.65
CA PRO A 58 -3.78 -11.23 -6.78
C PRO A 58 -5.20 -10.65 -6.96
N ASP A 59 -6.09 -11.45 -7.57
CA ASP A 59 -7.42 -11.01 -8.02
C ASP A 59 -8.27 -10.42 -6.89
N ASP A 60 -8.14 -10.96 -5.68
CA ASP A 60 -8.82 -10.47 -4.47
C ASP A 60 -8.41 -9.06 -4.07
N VAL A 61 -7.12 -8.71 -4.21
CA VAL A 61 -6.60 -7.37 -3.97
C VAL A 61 -7.06 -6.40 -5.06
N VAL A 62 -7.03 -6.83 -6.33
CA VAL A 62 -7.53 -6.03 -7.44
C VAL A 62 -9.02 -5.73 -7.26
N GLN A 63 -9.82 -6.76 -6.96
CA GLN A 63 -11.23 -6.61 -6.69
C GLN A 63 -11.51 -5.67 -5.51
N ALA A 64 -10.69 -5.75 -4.45
CA ALA A 64 -10.81 -4.82 -3.32
C ALA A 64 -10.50 -3.36 -3.69
N HIS A 65 -9.64 -3.11 -4.68
CA HIS A 65 -9.41 -1.75 -5.20
C HIS A 65 -10.65 -1.18 -5.91
N ASP A 66 -11.41 -2.02 -6.59
CA ASP A 66 -12.58 -1.61 -7.40
C ASP A 66 -13.81 -1.29 -6.54
N TYR A 67 -13.92 -1.84 -5.32
CA TYR A 67 -15.04 -1.60 -4.42
C TYR A 67 -14.98 -0.26 -3.64
N LEU A 68 -13.99 0.60 -3.91
CA LEU A 68 -13.66 1.76 -3.05
C LEU A 68 -14.39 3.07 -3.41
N THR A 69 -15.73 3.11 -3.39
CA THR A 69 -16.44 4.41 -3.52
C THR A 69 -16.14 5.33 -2.31
N ARG A 70 -15.97 4.73 -1.14
CA ARG A 70 -15.41 5.34 0.07
C ARG A 70 -14.54 4.26 0.71
N PRO A 71 -13.21 4.43 0.79
CA PRO A 71 -12.50 5.71 0.98
C PRO A 71 -11.75 6.25 -0.25
N GLY A 72 -12.34 6.19 -1.44
CA GLY A 72 -11.72 6.62 -2.69
C GLY A 72 -10.77 5.57 -3.26
N ALA A 73 -10.38 5.77 -4.52
CA ALA A 73 -9.57 4.82 -5.28
C ALA A 73 -8.19 4.57 -4.64
N ALA A 74 -7.68 3.34 -4.78
CA ALA A 74 -6.29 3.00 -4.48
C ALA A 74 -5.34 3.84 -5.35
N LEU A 75 -4.20 4.26 -4.78
CA LEU A 75 -3.16 4.93 -5.57
C LEU A 75 -2.42 3.89 -6.42
N PRO A 76 -2.32 4.06 -7.75
CA PRO A 76 -1.71 3.08 -8.65
C PRO A 76 -0.25 2.80 -8.30
N ASN A 77 0.17 1.52 -8.32
CA ASN A 77 1.53 1.09 -7.96
C ASN A 77 1.97 1.52 -6.54
N HIS A 78 1.02 1.74 -5.63
CA HIS A 78 1.31 2.04 -4.23
C HIS A 78 0.87 0.95 -3.25
N THR A 79 0.37 -0.18 -3.74
CA THR A 79 0.06 -1.35 -2.91
C THR A 79 1.33 -2.03 -2.41
N ARG A 80 1.32 -2.50 -1.15
CA ARG A 80 2.44 -3.16 -0.47
C ARG A 80 1.97 -4.49 0.07
N ARG A 81 2.70 -5.58 -0.20
CA ARG A 81 2.55 -6.83 0.55
C ARG A 81 3.38 -6.76 1.82
N ILE A 82 2.72 -6.58 2.96
CA ILE A 82 3.40 -6.33 4.24
C ILE A 82 3.53 -7.58 5.11
N ALA A 83 2.77 -8.63 4.80
CA ALA A 83 2.96 -9.96 5.38
C ALA A 83 2.60 -11.04 4.37
N HIS A 84 3.15 -12.25 4.57
CA HIS A 84 2.99 -13.38 3.65
C HIS A 84 2.91 -14.69 4.43
N GLY A 85 2.06 -15.62 3.96
CA GLY A 85 2.02 -17.00 4.45
C GLY A 85 1.56 -17.12 5.92
N LEU A 86 0.61 -16.31 6.35
CA LEU A 86 0.14 -16.25 7.73
C LEU A 86 -0.96 -17.29 8.03
N GLY A 87 -0.98 -17.81 9.26
CA GLY A 87 -2.00 -18.75 9.72
C GLY A 87 -1.99 -20.08 8.97
N LYS A 88 -3.02 -20.90 9.20
CA LYS A 88 -3.18 -22.23 8.58
C LYS A 88 -3.46 -22.15 7.08
N ASN A 89 -4.02 -21.04 6.63
CA ASN A 89 -4.43 -20.84 5.24
C ASN A 89 -3.39 -20.06 4.41
N GLY A 90 -2.22 -19.76 4.99
CA GLY A 90 -1.10 -19.17 4.26
C GLY A 90 -1.42 -17.79 3.68
N VAL A 91 -2.11 -16.95 4.45
CA VAL A 91 -2.71 -15.71 3.96
C VAL A 91 -1.70 -14.58 3.86
N ASP A 92 -1.92 -13.69 2.91
CA ASP A 92 -1.10 -12.50 2.71
C ASP A 92 -1.88 -11.26 3.17
N ILE A 93 -1.13 -10.25 3.65
CA ILE A 93 -1.69 -8.95 3.99
C ILE A 93 -1.12 -7.90 3.05
N TYR A 94 -2.02 -7.21 2.35
CA TYR A 94 -1.71 -6.08 1.51
C TYR A 94 -2.23 -4.80 2.15
N VAL A 95 -1.48 -3.71 1.98
CA VAL A 95 -1.96 -2.36 2.29
C VAL A 95 -1.77 -1.44 1.11
N PHE A 96 -2.70 -0.51 0.93
CA PHE A 96 -2.59 0.49 -0.12
C PHE A 96 -3.14 1.84 0.36
N PRO A 97 -2.48 2.95 -0.01
CA PRO A 97 -2.99 4.29 0.23
C PRO A 97 -4.09 4.63 -0.78
N THR A 98 -5.02 5.50 -0.40
CA THR A 98 -6.13 5.92 -1.25
C THR A 98 -6.11 7.42 -1.55
N THR A 99 -6.81 7.80 -2.61
CA THR A 99 -6.98 9.20 -3.06
C THR A 99 -7.67 10.10 -2.03
N GLN A 100 -8.39 9.56 -1.04
CA GLN A 100 -8.96 10.34 0.08
C GLN A 100 -8.10 10.29 1.35
N GLY A 101 -6.82 9.93 1.20
CA GLY A 101 -5.85 10.04 2.27
C GLY A 101 -5.95 8.97 3.36
N LYS A 102 -6.50 7.79 3.03
CA LYS A 102 -6.57 6.64 3.95
C LYS A 102 -5.57 5.57 3.55
N VAL A 103 -5.32 4.62 4.44
CA VAL A 103 -4.63 3.36 4.12
C VAL A 103 -5.57 2.22 4.39
N CYS A 104 -5.84 1.39 3.38
CA CYS A 104 -6.68 0.22 3.49
C CYS A 104 -5.85 -1.04 3.57
N GLU A 105 -6.41 -2.06 4.22
CA GLU A 105 -5.87 -3.41 4.32
C GLU A 105 -6.72 -4.37 3.48
N VAL A 106 -6.07 -5.37 2.88
CA VAL A 106 -6.72 -6.55 2.32
C VAL A 106 -6.01 -7.77 2.88
N VAL A 107 -6.81 -8.74 3.33
CA VAL A 107 -6.32 -10.07 3.70
C VAL A 107 -6.87 -11.05 2.69
N THR A 108 -5.98 -11.84 2.08
CA THR A 108 -6.33 -12.64 0.89
C THR A 108 -7.31 -13.80 1.13
N GLU A 109 -7.67 -14.04 2.38
CA GLU A 109 -8.58 -15.11 2.78
C GLU A 109 -10.05 -14.67 2.83
N SER A 110 -10.33 -13.39 3.11
CA SER A 110 -11.70 -12.95 3.42
C SER A 110 -12.48 -12.43 2.22
N ALA A 111 -11.87 -12.29 1.03
CA ALA A 111 -12.43 -11.56 -0.12
C ALA A 111 -13.04 -10.18 0.26
N SER A 112 -12.63 -9.66 1.43
CA SER A 112 -13.24 -8.55 2.12
C SER A 112 -12.11 -7.73 2.71
N MET A 113 -12.16 -6.43 2.49
CA MET A 113 -11.14 -5.50 2.96
C MET A 113 -10.98 -5.59 4.49
N GLY A 114 -9.73 -5.64 4.95
CA GLY A 114 -9.30 -5.61 6.36
C GLY A 114 -9.84 -4.41 7.15
N GLY A 115 -10.19 -3.35 6.44
CA GLY A 115 -10.60 -2.05 6.95
C GLY A 115 -9.73 -0.95 6.37
N CYS A 116 -10.12 0.31 6.59
CA CYS A 116 -9.33 1.46 6.17
C CYS A 116 -9.10 2.41 7.33
N VAL A 117 -7.85 2.80 7.50
CA VAL A 117 -7.39 3.72 8.54
C VAL A 117 -7.45 5.15 7.99
N PRO A 118 -8.36 6.01 8.48
CA PRO A 118 -8.31 7.43 8.15
C PRO A 118 -7.16 8.14 8.87
N ALA A 119 -6.95 7.85 10.15
CA ALA A 119 -5.84 8.33 10.96
C ALA A 119 -5.78 7.54 12.28
N PHE A 120 -4.60 7.10 12.70
CA PHE A 120 -4.45 6.33 13.96
C PHE A 120 -4.78 7.14 15.21
N ARG A 121 -4.55 8.45 15.21
CA ARG A 121 -4.90 9.33 16.34
C ARG A 121 -6.40 9.35 16.68
N LEU A 122 -7.25 8.91 15.76
CA LEU A 122 -8.70 8.81 15.98
C LEU A 122 -9.11 7.40 16.45
N ALA A 123 -8.23 6.41 16.32
CA ALA A 123 -8.47 5.04 16.72
C ALA A 123 -8.05 4.84 18.18
N LYS A 124 -8.91 4.20 18.97
CA LYS A 124 -8.55 3.78 20.34
C LYS A 124 -7.36 2.82 20.27
N GLY A 125 -6.37 3.01 21.16
CA GLY A 125 -5.16 2.21 21.13
C GLY A 125 -4.22 2.51 19.94
N GLU A 126 -4.58 3.41 19.02
CA GLU A 126 -3.89 3.59 17.73
C GLU A 126 -3.84 2.30 16.91
N VAL A 127 -4.94 1.54 16.97
CA VAL A 127 -5.12 0.27 16.26
C VAL A 127 -6.49 0.28 15.56
N VAL A 128 -6.51 -0.10 14.28
CA VAL A 128 -7.73 -0.42 13.55
C VAL A 128 -7.70 -1.90 13.23
N TRP A 129 -8.75 -2.61 13.62
CA TRP A 129 -8.75 -4.06 13.59
C TRP A 129 -10.15 -4.59 13.37
N GLN A 130 -10.21 -5.86 13.00
CA GLN A 130 -11.46 -6.57 12.85
C GLN A 130 -11.34 -8.03 13.27
N VAL A 131 -12.50 -8.61 13.60
CA VAL A 131 -12.68 -10.05 13.72
C VAL A 131 -13.44 -10.51 12.49
N TYR A 132 -12.94 -11.55 11.84
CA TYR A 132 -13.64 -12.26 10.78
C TYR A 132 -13.44 -13.76 10.93
N SER A 133 -14.22 -14.51 10.18
CA SER A 133 -14.01 -15.94 9.97
C SER A 133 -14.19 -16.21 8.49
N GLY A 134 -13.24 -16.94 7.89
CA GLY A 134 -13.46 -17.54 6.59
C GLY A 134 -14.50 -18.66 6.67
N GLU A 135 -15.07 -19.03 5.55
CA GLU A 135 -16.09 -20.10 5.46
C GLU A 135 -15.58 -21.45 6.00
N THR A 136 -14.27 -21.68 5.91
CA THR A 136 -13.57 -22.88 6.40
C THR A 136 -12.51 -22.57 7.46
N ALA A 137 -12.43 -21.31 7.93
CA ALA A 137 -11.34 -20.84 8.75
C ALA A 137 -11.77 -20.54 10.19
N PRO A 138 -10.92 -20.85 11.18
CA PRO A 138 -11.19 -20.47 12.56
C PRO A 138 -11.20 -18.93 12.71
N GLN A 139 -11.77 -18.43 13.81
CA GLN A 139 -11.87 -16.99 14.06
C GLN A 139 -10.50 -16.32 13.94
N THR A 140 -10.45 -15.24 13.17
CA THR A 140 -9.22 -14.52 12.84
C THR A 140 -9.36 -13.07 13.24
N VAL A 141 -8.30 -12.54 13.84
CA VAL A 141 -8.15 -11.15 14.24
C VAL A 141 -6.99 -10.57 13.44
N THR A 142 -7.28 -9.55 12.65
CA THR A 142 -6.27 -8.80 11.89
C THR A 142 -6.40 -7.32 12.18
N GLY A 143 -5.33 -6.58 11.96
CA GLY A 143 -5.41 -5.14 11.96
C GLY A 143 -4.09 -4.44 11.72
N LEU A 144 -4.21 -3.13 11.59
CA LEU A 144 -3.11 -2.21 11.39
C LEU A 144 -2.86 -1.39 12.66
N VAL A 145 -1.59 -1.03 12.89
CA VAL A 145 -1.16 -0.26 14.06
C VAL A 145 -0.24 0.89 13.66
N SER A 146 -0.25 1.97 14.44
CA SER A 146 0.70 3.07 14.24
C SER A 146 2.13 2.66 14.62
N ASN A 147 3.12 3.45 14.20
CA ASN A 147 4.52 3.33 14.61
C ASN A 147 4.75 3.42 16.13
N ARG A 148 3.76 3.89 16.90
CA ARG A 148 3.90 4.04 18.36
C ARG A 148 3.57 2.75 19.10
N VAL A 149 2.87 1.81 18.46
CA VAL A 149 2.47 0.53 19.04
C VAL A 149 3.63 -0.45 18.99
N ALA A 150 4.02 -0.96 20.16
CA ALA A 150 5.12 -1.90 20.32
C ALA A 150 4.65 -3.37 20.34
N ALA A 151 3.44 -3.62 20.85
CA ALA A 151 2.88 -4.97 20.93
C ALA A 151 1.36 -4.94 20.97
N VAL A 152 0.78 -6.03 20.48
CA VAL A 152 -0.65 -6.31 20.54
C VAL A 152 -0.84 -7.71 21.14
N SER A 153 -1.81 -7.83 22.04
CA SER A 153 -2.34 -9.12 22.48
C SER A 153 -3.82 -9.19 22.20
N VAL A 154 -4.30 -10.34 21.74
CA VAL A 154 -5.73 -10.61 21.59
C VAL A 154 -6.23 -11.17 22.91
N ARG A 155 -7.29 -10.56 23.47
CA ARG A 155 -7.95 -11.10 24.64
C ARG A 155 -8.98 -12.13 24.21
N VAL A 156 -8.70 -13.40 24.48
CA VAL A 156 -9.58 -14.54 24.19
C VAL A 156 -10.07 -15.10 25.52
N ARG A 157 -11.37 -14.96 25.79
CA ARG A 157 -11.96 -15.25 27.10
C ARG A 157 -11.18 -14.49 28.20
N ASP A 158 -10.55 -15.21 29.11
CA ASP A 158 -9.74 -14.66 30.22
C ASP A 158 -8.22 -14.74 29.96
N GLN A 159 -7.81 -15.13 28.75
CA GLN A 159 -6.42 -15.26 28.36
C GLN A 159 -5.98 -14.13 27.42
N LEU A 160 -4.71 -13.76 27.51
CA LEU A 160 -4.06 -12.84 26.59
C LEU A 160 -3.14 -13.64 25.68
N GLU A 161 -3.47 -13.66 24.39
CA GLU A 161 -2.70 -14.28 23.33
C GLU A 161 -1.77 -13.21 22.73
N PRO A 162 -0.45 -13.26 22.97
CA PRO A 162 0.47 -12.32 22.35
C PRO A 162 0.54 -12.53 20.83
N VAL A 163 0.53 -11.43 20.07
CA VAL A 163 0.59 -11.45 18.62
C VAL A 163 1.78 -10.64 18.13
N ALA A 164 2.50 -11.19 17.15
CA ALA A 164 3.58 -10.45 16.51
C ALA A 164 3.01 -9.27 15.72
N VAL A 165 3.58 -8.08 15.96
CA VAL A 165 3.40 -6.92 15.09
C VAL A 165 4.52 -6.95 14.05
N VAL A 166 4.16 -7.15 12.79
CA VAL A 166 5.09 -7.20 11.66
C VAL A 166 4.69 -6.12 10.68
N ARG A 167 5.62 -5.18 10.42
CA ARG A 167 5.43 -4.08 9.45
C ARG A 167 4.09 -3.35 9.61
N ASN A 168 3.81 -2.91 10.85
CA ASN A 168 2.56 -2.22 11.22
C ASN A 168 1.26 -3.03 11.06
N ALA A 169 1.34 -4.34 10.85
CA ALA A 169 0.18 -5.23 10.89
C ALA A 169 0.33 -6.29 11.99
N PHE A 170 -0.77 -6.86 12.42
CA PHE A 170 -0.79 -8.05 13.25
C PHE A 170 -1.87 -9.00 12.75
N PHE A 171 -1.64 -10.29 12.96
CA PHE A 171 -2.55 -11.34 12.55
C PHE A 171 -2.52 -12.45 13.60
N TRP A 172 -3.70 -12.78 14.09
CA TRP A 172 -3.92 -13.90 14.97
C TRP A 172 -5.05 -14.74 14.43
N GLN A 173 -4.86 -16.05 14.44
CA GLN A 173 -5.88 -17.00 14.03
C GLN A 173 -6.08 -18.00 15.17
N ALA A 174 -7.33 -18.24 15.50
CA ALA A 174 -7.71 -19.19 16.53
C ALA A 174 -7.10 -20.57 16.22
N PRO A 175 -6.51 -21.24 17.23
CA PRO A 175 -5.87 -22.54 17.03
C PRO A 175 -6.88 -23.63 16.66
N THR A 176 -8.16 -23.43 17.01
CA THR A 176 -9.27 -24.37 16.88
C THR A 176 -10.54 -23.64 16.43
N SER A 177 -11.49 -24.39 15.86
CA SER A 177 -12.75 -23.85 15.32
C SER A 177 -13.87 -23.75 16.37
N ASP A 178 -13.62 -24.15 17.61
CA ASP A 178 -14.58 -24.06 18.73
C ASP A 178 -14.68 -22.64 19.32
N LEU A 179 -13.70 -21.77 19.03
CA LEU A 179 -13.76 -20.36 19.39
C LEU A 179 -14.76 -19.62 18.50
N THR A 180 -15.63 -18.84 19.15
CA THR A 180 -16.61 -17.98 18.49
C THR A 180 -16.15 -16.53 18.51
N ARG A 181 -16.76 -15.66 17.69
CA ARG A 181 -16.52 -14.21 17.74
C ARG A 181 -16.72 -13.64 19.16
N GLY A 182 -17.69 -14.20 19.92
CA GLY A 182 -17.98 -13.77 21.28
C GLY A 182 -16.89 -14.10 22.29
N ASP A 183 -16.00 -15.04 21.98
CA ASP A 183 -14.83 -15.37 22.82
C ASP A 183 -13.73 -14.32 22.70
N ILE A 184 -13.68 -13.57 21.60
CA ILE A 184 -12.71 -12.48 21.40
C ILE A 184 -13.24 -11.23 22.09
N LYS A 185 -12.64 -10.89 23.25
CA LYS A 185 -13.08 -9.79 24.12
C LYS A 185 -12.49 -8.44 23.75
N GLY A 186 -11.43 -8.42 22.94
CA GLY A 186 -10.79 -7.19 22.46
C GLY A 186 -9.29 -7.36 22.28
N LEU A 187 -8.60 -6.21 22.24
CA LEU A 187 -7.15 -6.14 22.18
C LEU A 187 -6.62 -5.51 23.45
N VAL A 188 -5.42 -5.92 23.84
CA VAL A 188 -4.54 -5.17 24.73
C VAL A 188 -3.39 -4.64 23.91
N VAL A 189 -3.20 -3.32 23.94
CA VAL A 189 -2.20 -2.63 23.12
C VAL A 189 -1.16 -2.01 24.01
N ARG A 190 0.12 -2.25 23.71
CA ARG A 190 1.24 -1.64 24.42
C ARG A 190 2.02 -0.73 23.49
N TRP A 191 2.26 0.50 23.92
CA TRP A 191 3.08 1.47 23.20
C TRP A 191 4.57 1.32 23.53
N HIS A 192 5.46 1.84 22.66
CA HIS A 192 6.91 1.84 22.92
C HIS A 192 7.32 2.56 24.22
N GLY A 193 6.50 3.51 24.69
CA GLY A 193 6.68 4.18 25.99
C GLY A 193 6.16 3.41 27.21
N GLY A 194 5.73 2.15 27.06
CA GLY A 194 5.32 1.28 28.18
C GLY A 194 3.88 1.45 28.66
N ARG A 195 3.12 2.43 28.15
CA ARG A 195 1.68 2.55 28.40
C ARG A 195 0.95 1.35 27.78
N THR A 196 -0.15 0.94 28.41
CA THR A 196 -1.05 -0.12 27.94
C THR A 196 -2.49 0.41 27.86
N PHE A 197 -3.26 -0.09 26.89
CA PHE A 197 -4.69 0.15 26.72
C PHE A 197 -5.42 -1.17 26.55
#